data_AF-A0A6P1WV40-F1
#
_entry.id   AF-A0A6P1WV40-F1
#
_cell.length_a   1.000
_cell.length_b   1.000
_cell.length_c   1.000
_cell.angle_alpha   90.00
_cell.angle_beta   90.00
_cell.angle_gamma   90.00
#
_symmetry.space_group_name_H-M   'P 1'
#
loop_
_entity.id
_entity.type
_entity.pdbx_description
1 polymer ?
#
loop_
_entity_poly.entity_id
_entity_poly.type
_entity_poly.pdbx_seq_one_letter_code
_entity_poly.pdbx_strand_id
1 'polypeptide(L)'
;MSTNLEQAFLGRVELIENKPLFDGVQYIFKTVTGKKLSVVRHKFSHGNEIGQGLYELADITNGKVDVVQGYLTPERVIEILKEER
;
A
#
# COMPACT_ATOMS: atom_id res chain seq x y z
N MET A 1 12.39 -12.35 -7.00
CA MET A 1 12.86 -11.96 -5.65
C MET A 1 12.08 -10.74 -5.18
N SER A 2 10.97 -10.94 -4.47
CA SER A 2 10.03 -9.88 -4.05
C SER A 2 9.87 -9.82 -2.52
N THR A 3 10.74 -10.51 -1.79
CA THR A 3 10.60 -10.82 -0.37
C THR A 3 10.95 -9.65 0.56
N ASN A 4 11.84 -8.74 0.13
CA ASN A 4 12.31 -7.65 1.00
C ASN A 4 11.25 -6.57 1.26
N LEU A 5 10.32 -6.37 0.34
CA LEU A 5 9.45 -5.20 0.39
C LEU A 5 8.16 -5.43 1.16
N GLU A 6 7.60 -6.64 1.04
CA GLU A 6 6.51 -7.06 1.92
C GLU A 6 6.95 -7.08 3.39
N GLN A 7 8.18 -7.55 3.67
CA GLN A 7 8.76 -7.45 5.02
C GLN A 7 8.93 -6.01 5.47
N ALA A 8 9.27 -5.08 4.57
CA ALA A 8 9.37 -3.66 4.88
C ALA A 8 8.00 -3.04 5.25
N PHE A 9 6.89 -3.51 4.69
CA PHE A 9 5.56 -3.10 5.12
C PHE A 9 5.15 -3.74 6.43
N LEU A 10 5.35 -5.06 6.57
CA LEU A 10 4.98 -5.82 7.77
C LEU A 10 5.76 -5.37 9.02
N GLY A 11 6.98 -4.85 8.86
CA GLY A 11 7.80 -4.35 9.96
C GLY A 11 7.51 -2.91 10.39
N ARG A 12 6.58 -2.20 9.73
CA ARG A 12 6.24 -0.81 10.10
C ARG A 12 5.30 -0.76 11.30
N VAL A 13 5.62 0.13 12.24
CA VAL A 13 4.83 0.35 13.47
C VAL A 13 3.45 0.92 13.14
N GLU A 14 3.37 1.66 12.03
CA GLU A 14 2.16 2.30 11.53
C GLU A 14 1.19 1.28 10.92
N LEU A 15 1.63 0.05 10.61
CA LEU A 15 0.77 -0.99 10.07
C LEU A 15 -0.19 -1.50 11.14
N ILE A 16 -1.48 -1.33 10.91
CA ILE A 16 -2.53 -1.75 11.86
C ILE A 16 -3.33 -2.97 11.39
N GLU A 17 -3.34 -3.24 10.09
CA GLU A 17 -4.05 -4.38 9.51
C GLU A 17 -3.41 -4.74 8.17
N ASN A 18 -3.34 -6.03 7.86
CA ASN A 18 -3.17 -6.50 6.48
C ASN A 18 -4.16 -7.62 6.20
N LYS A 19 -4.67 -7.69 4.97
CA LYS A 19 -5.63 -8.71 4.56
C LYS A 19 -5.55 -8.99 3.07
N PRO A 20 -5.94 -10.20 2.63
CA PRO A 20 -6.18 -10.47 1.22
C PRO A 20 -7.26 -9.53 0.66
N LEU A 21 -7.05 -9.01 -0.56
CA LEU A 21 -8.03 -8.18 -1.26
C LEU A 21 -8.09 -8.61 -2.73
N PHE A 22 -9.17 -9.29 -3.12
CA PHE A 22 -9.35 -9.90 -4.45
C PHE A 22 -8.09 -10.66 -4.91
N ASP A 23 -7.38 -10.14 -5.92
CA ASP A 23 -6.16 -10.71 -6.48
C ASP A 23 -4.89 -10.09 -5.89
N GLY A 24 -4.96 -9.57 -4.67
CA GLY A 24 -3.89 -8.80 -4.05
C GLY A 24 -3.85 -8.92 -2.52
N VAL A 25 -3.04 -8.06 -1.92
CA VAL A 25 -2.94 -7.88 -0.47
C VAL A 25 -3.08 -6.41 -0.14
N GLN A 26 -3.98 -6.08 0.78
CA GLN A 26 -4.16 -4.73 1.30
C GLN A 26 -3.44 -4.60 2.64
N TYR A 27 -2.68 -3.52 2.79
CA TYR A 27 -2.02 -3.09 4.01
C TYR A 27 -2.64 -1.77 4.45
N ILE A 28 -3.08 -1.67 5.70
CA ILE A 28 -3.67 -0.47 6.26
C ILE A 28 -2.71 0.12 7.28
N PHE A 29 -2.25 1.33 7.00
CA PHE A 29 -1.39 2.10 7.88
C PHE A 29 -2.19 3.19 8.59
N LYS A 30 -1.78 3.53 9.81
CA LYS A 30 -2.27 4.69 10.55
C LYS A 30 -1.14 5.68 10.74
N THR A 31 -1.28 6.86 10.16
CA THR A 31 -0.31 7.96 10.29
C THR A 31 -0.36 8.56 11.69
N VAL A 32 0.65 9.35 12.06
CA VAL A 32 0.68 10.07 13.35
C VAL A 32 -0.44 11.08 13.49
N THR A 33 -0.93 11.64 12.38
CA THR A 33 -2.07 12.56 12.34
C THR A 33 -3.42 11.83 12.53
N GLY A 34 -3.42 10.50 12.63
CA GLY A 34 -4.61 9.67 12.79
C GLY A 34 -5.31 9.33 11.48
N LYS A 35 -4.78 9.78 10.34
CA LYS A 35 -5.24 9.40 9.01
C LYS A 35 -4.92 7.93 8.74
N LYS A 36 -5.78 7.26 7.98
CA LYS A 36 -5.55 5.88 7.56
C LYS A 36 -5.19 5.84 6.09
N LEU A 37 -4.16 5.06 5.75
CA LEU A 37 -3.70 4.84 4.38
C LEU A 37 -3.91 3.38 4.02
N SER A 38 -4.53 3.13 2.89
CA SER A 38 -4.67 1.82 2.26
C SER A 38 -3.60 1.67 1.19
N VAL A 39 -2.77 0.64 1.28
CA VAL A 39 -1.83 0.25 0.22
C VAL A 39 -2.24 -1.12 -0.28
N VAL A 40 -2.62 -1.23 -1.55
CA VAL A 40 -3.00 -2.50 -2.17
C VAL A 40 -1.92 -2.93 -3.13
N ARG A 41 -1.35 -4.11 -2.91
CA ARG A 41 -0.47 -4.78 -3.86
C ARG A 41 -1.29 -5.72 -4.73
N HIS A 42 -1.25 -5.54 -6.04
CA HIS A 42 -1.91 -6.43 -6.99
C HIS A 42 -0.96 -7.55 -7.46
N LYS A 43 -1.46 -8.80 -7.58
CA LYS A 43 -0.67 -9.92 -8.13
C LYS A 43 -0.55 -9.85 -9.66
N PHE A 44 -1.55 -9.29 -10.32
CA PHE A 44 -1.63 -9.14 -11.77
C PHE A 44 -2.25 -7.80 -12.11
N SER A 45 -1.74 -7.12 -13.14
CA SER A 45 -2.47 -6.04 -13.80
C SER A 45 -2.54 -6.33 -15.29
N HIS A 46 -3.68 -6.05 -15.91
CA HIS A 46 -3.78 -6.04 -17.36
C HIS A 46 -3.05 -4.81 -17.89
N GLY A 47 -1.99 -5.02 -18.69
CA GLY A 47 -1.30 -3.95 -19.43
C GLY A 47 0.03 -3.46 -18.85
N ASN A 48 0.50 -4.01 -17.73
CA ASN A 48 1.85 -3.72 -17.23
C ASN A 48 2.72 -4.99 -17.27
N GLU A 49 3.97 -4.84 -17.71
CA GLU A 49 4.90 -5.97 -17.84
C GLU A 49 5.01 -6.72 -16.51
N ILE A 50 4.82 -8.04 -16.58
CA ILE A 50 4.90 -8.98 -15.46
C ILE A 50 6.20 -8.74 -14.70
N GLY A 51 6.13 -8.12 -13.51
CA GLY A 51 7.30 -7.93 -12.65
C GLY A 51 7.39 -6.57 -11.97
N GLN A 52 6.68 -5.54 -12.45
CA GLN A 52 6.56 -4.28 -11.71
C GLN A 52 5.45 -4.44 -10.67
N GLY A 53 5.83 -4.57 -9.39
CA GLY A 53 4.88 -4.65 -8.29
C GLY A 53 4.01 -3.40 -8.28
N LEU A 54 2.74 -3.55 -8.65
CA LEU A 54 1.81 -2.44 -8.72
C LEU A 54 1.15 -2.25 -7.37
N TYR A 55 1.45 -1.11 -6.78
CA TYR A 55 0.85 -0.69 -5.53
C TYR A 55 -0.12 0.44 -5.82
N GLU A 56 -1.32 0.36 -5.28
CA GLU A 56 -2.25 1.49 -5.25
C GLU A 56 -2.29 2.01 -3.82
N LEU A 57 -2.04 3.30 -3.65
CA LEU A 57 -2.13 3.96 -2.36
C LEU A 57 -3.41 4.78 -2.33
N ALA A 58 -4.18 4.66 -1.27
CA ALA A 58 -5.38 5.45 -1.12
C ALA A 58 -5.63 5.90 0.31
N ASP A 59 -6.22 7.08 0.44
CA ASP A 59 -6.62 7.63 1.72
C ASP A 59 -7.93 6.97 2.19
N ILE A 60 -7.99 6.62 3.47
CA ILE A 60 -9.23 6.17 4.11
C ILE A 60 -9.78 7.29 4.98
N THR A 61 -10.86 7.92 4.52
CA THR A 61 -11.63 8.93 5.24
C THR A 61 -12.98 8.34 5.63
N ASN A 62 -13.37 8.42 6.92
CA ASN A 62 -14.67 7.91 7.41
C ASN A 62 -14.99 6.44 7.00
N GLY A 63 -13.96 5.59 6.91
CA GLY A 63 -14.11 4.19 6.50
C GLY A 63 -14.33 3.96 5.01
N LYS A 64 -14.24 5.01 4.18
CA LYS A 64 -14.28 4.93 2.72
C LYS A 64 -12.92 5.26 2.12
N VAL A 65 -12.60 4.61 1.01
CA VAL A 65 -11.43 4.95 0.19
C VAL A 65 -11.79 6.22 -0.60
N ASP A 66 -11.05 7.30 -0.39
CA ASP A 66 -11.43 8.65 -0.82
C ASP A 66 -10.60 9.12 -2.02
N VAL A 67 -9.27 9.04 -1.91
CA VAL A 67 -8.33 9.46 -2.96
C VAL A 67 -7.42 8.30 -3.30
N VAL A 68 -7.57 7.72 -4.49
CA VAL A 68 -6.64 6.71 -5.02
C VAL A 68 -5.53 7.45 -5.75
N GLN A 69 -4.33 7.47 -5.15
CA GLN A 69 -3.11 7.70 -5.89
C GLN A 69 -2.89 6.43 -6.72
N GLY A 70 -2.81 6.58 -8.05
CA GLY A 70 -2.82 5.46 -9.01
C GLY A 70 -1.69 4.44 -8.84
N TYR A 71 -1.31 3.77 -9.91
CA TYR A 71 -0.25 2.76 -9.83
C TYR A 71 1.10 3.37 -9.44
N LEU A 72 1.57 3.05 -8.23
CA LEU A 72 2.84 3.47 -7.66
C LEU A 72 3.84 2.31 -7.67
N THR A 73 5.12 2.68 -7.79
CA THR A 73 6.22 1.76 -7.52
C THR A 73 6.31 1.48 -6.02
N PRO A 74 6.85 0.31 -5.64
CA PRO A 74 7.06 -0.05 -4.24
C PRO A 74 7.85 0.99 -3.45
N GLU A 75 8.89 1.56 -4.06
CA GLU A 75 9.76 2.57 -3.47
C GLU A 75 9.01 3.86 -3.19
N ARG A 76 8.14 4.27 -4.13
CA ARG A 76 7.34 5.50 -3.97
C ARG A 76 6.35 5.37 -2.82
N VAL A 77 5.74 4.21 -2.63
CA VAL A 77 4.89 3.94 -1.47
C VAL A 77 5.68 4.10 -0.17
N ILE A 78 6.91 3.56 -0.12
CA ILE A 78 7.76 3.65 1.08
C ILE A 78 8.10 5.10 1.41
N GLU A 79 8.38 5.94 0.40
CA GLU A 79 8.62 7.38 0.55
C GLU A 79 7.40 8.09 1.13
N ILE A 80 6.21 7.89 0.56
CA ILE A 80 4.97 8.53 1.05
C ILE A 80 4.71 8.14 2.51
N LEU A 81 4.85 6.86 2.84
CA LEU A 81 4.69 6.39 4.23
C LEU A 81 5.77 6.92 5.18
N LYS A 82 6.89 7.47 4.70
CA LYS A 82 7.89 8.17 5.53
C LYS A 82 7.56 9.65 5.68
N GLU A 83 7.01 10.28 4.64
CA GLU A 83 6.55 11.67 4.66
C GLU A 83 5.35 11.86 5.61
N GLU A 84 4.48 10.85 5.71
CA GLU A 84 3.27 10.85 6.56
C GLU A 84 3.51 10.34 8.00
N ARG A 85 4.78 10.19 8.40
CA ARG A 85 5.19 9.72 9.72
C ARG A 85 5.26 10.83 10.76
#